data_AF-A0A516SIP9-F1
#
_entry.id   AF-A0A516SIP9-F1
#
_cell.length_a   1.000
_cell.length_b   1.000
_cell.length_c   1.000
_cell.angle_alpha   90.00
_cell.angle_beta   90.00
_cell.angle_gamma   90.00
#
_symmetry.space_group_name_H-M   'P 1'
#
loop_
_entity.id
_entity.type
_entity.pdbx_description
1 polymer ?
#
loop_
_entity_poly.entity_id
_entity_poly.type
_entity_poly.pdbx_seq_one_letter_code
_entity_poly.pdbx_strand_id
1 'polypeptide(L)' 'MKKITPQAAYGKAVDNVLATLRIEHLRPSPVVEQGLRDCVAGKDTTEHVLKGVIQRHVTLRRV' A
#
# COMPACT_ATOMS: atom_id res chain seq x y z
N MET A 1 -8.87 24.76 -14.57
CA MET A 1 -8.69 23.37 -14.08
C MET A 1 -7.69 23.38 -12.94
N LYS A 2 -8.05 22.90 -11.73
CA LYS A 2 -7.08 22.73 -10.63
C LYS A 2 -6.10 21.62 -11.03
N LYS A 3 -4.82 21.93 -11.18
CA LYS A 3 -3.79 20.92 -11.46
C LYS A 3 -3.66 20.01 -10.25
N ILE A 4 -3.99 18.73 -10.42
CA ILE A 4 -3.78 17.71 -9.39
C ILE A 4 -2.27 17.47 -9.30
N THR A 5 -1.72 17.53 -8.08
CA THR A 5 -0.32 17.18 -7.86
C THR A 5 -0.13 15.67 -8.01
N PRO A 6 1.05 15.19 -8.43
CA PRO A 6 1.31 13.75 -8.54
C PRO A 6 0.96 12.97 -7.25
N GLN A 7 1.27 13.55 -6.09
CA GLN A 7 0.92 13.00 -4.77
C GLN A 7 -0.58 12.81 -4.58
N ALA A 8 -1.40 13.79 -5.00
CA ALA A 8 -2.85 13.67 -4.94
C ALA A 8 -3.40 12.61 -5.90
N ALA A 9 -2.73 12.39 -7.04
CA ALA A 9 -3.06 11.28 -7.94
C ALA A 9 -2.70 9.91 -7.32
N TYR A 10 -1.54 9.79 -6.67
CA TYR A 10 -1.14 8.57 -5.98
C TYR A 10 -2.03 8.25 -4.77
N GLY A 11 -2.42 9.26 -3.98
CA GLY A 11 -3.36 9.08 -2.88
C GLY A 11 -4.68 8.49 -3.36
N LYS A 12 -5.26 9.06 -4.43
CA LYS A 12 -6.48 8.53 -5.05
C LYS A 12 -6.32 7.10 -5.56
N ALA A 13 -5.17 6.76 -6.13
CA ALA A 13 -4.89 5.41 -6.60
C ALA A 13 -4.87 4.40 -5.44
N VAL A 14 -4.21 4.74 -4.33
CA VAL A 14 -4.18 3.89 -3.12
C VAL A 14 -5.58 3.72 -2.53
N ASP A 15 -6.35 4.80 -2.42
CA ASP A 15 -7.73 4.75 -1.91
C ASP A 15 -8.62 3.84 -2.76
N ASN A 16 -8.50 3.93 -4.10
CA ASN A 16 -9.22 3.07 -5.02
C ASN A 16 -8.86 1.58 -4.82
N VAL A 17 -7.57 1.27 -4.67
CA VAL A 17 -7.13 -0.12 -4.43
C VAL A 17 -7.70 -0.65 -3.11
N LEU A 18 -7.62 0.12 -2.02
CA LEU A 18 -8.16 -0.28 -0.72
C LEU A 18 -9.68 -0.45 -0.76
N ALA A 19 -10.37 0.40 -1.52
CA ALA A 19 -11.81 0.28 -1.73
C ALA A 19 -12.16 -1.00 -2.50
N THR A 20 -11.45 -1.32 -3.58
CA THR A 20 -11.65 -2.58 -4.35
C THR A 20 -11.46 -3.80 -3.47
N LEU A 21 -10.38 -3.86 -2.69
CA LEU A 21 -10.14 -4.98 -1.76
C LEU A 21 -11.29 -5.13 -0.75
N ARG A 22 -11.80 -4.02 -0.22
CA ARG A 22 -12.93 -4.02 0.70
C ARG A 22 -14.22 -4.53 0.06
N ILE A 23 -14.48 -4.19 -1.20
CA ILE A 23 -15.62 -4.70 -1.98
C ILE A 23 -15.53 -6.23 -2.12
N GLU A 24 -14.32 -6.74 -2.33
CA GLU A 24 -14.07 -8.19 -2.41
C GLU A 24 -13.96 -8.88 -1.03
N HIS A 25 -14.29 -8.17 0.06
CA HIS A 25 -14.15 -8.65 1.43
C HIS A 25 -12.71 -9.06 1.82
N LEU A 26 -11.72 -8.61 1.06
CA LEU A 26 -10.30 -8.78 1.36
C LEU A 26 -9.84 -7.65 2.28
N ARG A 27 -9.14 -8.01 3.35
CA ARG A 27 -8.53 -7.04 4.27
C ARG A 27 -7.01 -7.14 4.15
N PRO A 28 -6.33 -6.13 3.58
CA PRO A 28 -4.88 -6.06 3.66
C PRO A 28 -4.43 -6.01 5.12
N SER A 29 -3.21 -6.45 5.39
CA SER A 29 -2.66 -6.34 6.74
C SER A 29 -2.38 -4.86 7.08
N PRO A 30 -2.40 -4.47 8.36
CA PRO A 30 -2.10 -3.08 8.77
C PRO A 30 -0.73 -2.58 8.29
N VAL A 31 0.24 -3.50 8.13
CA VAL A 31 1.58 -3.20 7.61
C VAL A 31 1.52 -2.75 6.15
N VAL A 32 0.69 -3.40 5.33
CA VAL A 32 0.51 -3.04 3.91
C VAL A 32 -0.23 -1.71 3.78
N GLU A 33 -1.29 -1.51 4.57
CA GLU A 33 -2.05 -0.24 4.55
C GLU A 33 -1.18 0.95 4.95
N GLN A 34 -0.39 0.80 6.01
CA GLN A 34 0.53 1.84 6.47
C GLN A 34 1.65 2.08 5.45
N GLY A 35 2.27 1.03 4.91
CA GLY A 35 3.32 1.15 3.90
C GLY A 35 2.85 1.87 2.63
N LEU A 36 1.61 1.60 2.17
CA LEU A 36 1.04 2.32 1.03
C LEU A 36 0.83 3.81 1.31
N ARG A 37 0.41 4.17 2.53
CA ARG A 37 0.28 5.58 2.94
C ARG A 37 1.63 6.28 3.04
N ASP A 38 2.65 5.58 3.54
CA ASP A 38 4.01 6.12 3.63
C ASP A 38 4.65 6.30 2.25
N CYS A 39 4.35 5.44 1.28
CA CYS A 39 4.70 5.64 -0.14
C CYS A 39 4.07 6.94 -0.69
N VAL A 40 2.78 7.17 -0.43
CA VAL A 40 2.09 8.39 -0.88
C VAL A 40 2.67 9.64 -0.22
N ALA A 41 3.06 9.54 1.04
CA ALA A 41 3.70 10.62 1.78
C ALA A 41 5.18 10.86 1.40
N GLY A 42 5.75 10.03 0.51
CA GLY A 42 7.16 10.09 0.11
C GLY A 42 8.13 9.69 1.23
N LYS A 43 7.65 8.97 2.25
CA LYS A 43 8.44 8.48 3.39
C LYS A 43 9.04 7.10 3.13
N ASP A 44 8.50 6.37 2.16
CA ASP A 44 8.95 5.04 1.78
C ASP A 44 8.76 4.78 0.28
N THR A 45 9.24 3.64 -0.21
CA THR A 45 9.06 3.18 -1.59
C THR A 45 8.27 1.88 -1.64
N THR A 46 7.57 1.66 -2.75
CA THR A 46 6.80 0.42 -2.97
C THR A 46 7.70 -0.82 -2.97
N GLU A 47 8.93 -0.69 -3.45
CA GLU A 47 9.95 -1.76 -3.41
C GLU A 47 10.31 -2.16 -1.98
N HIS A 48 10.50 -1.18 -1.09
CA HIS A 48 10.84 -1.45 0.31
C HIS A 48 9.67 -2.09 1.05
N VAL A 49 8.45 -1.57 0.87
CA VAL A 49 7.23 -2.16 1.42
C VAL A 49 7.03 -3.61 0.94
N LEU A 50 7.19 -3.86 -0.37
CA LEU A 50 7.08 -5.20 -0.94
C LEU A 50 8.10 -6.16 -0.33
N LYS A 51 9.36 -5.74 -0.23
CA LYS A 51 10.42 -6.55 0.39
C LYS A 51 10.08 -6.89 1.84
N GLY A 52 9.59 -5.93 2.62
CA GLY A 52 9.17 -6.13 4.00
C GLY A 52 8.02 -7.14 4.14
N VAL A 53 7.03 -7.05 3.26
CA VAL A 53 5.90 -8.00 3.22
C VAL A 53 6.38 -9.41 2.87
N ILE A 54 7.23 -9.55 1.84
CA ILE A 54 7.81 -10.83 1.45
C ILE A 54 8.59 -11.44 2.61
N GLN A 55 9.50 -10.69 3.23
CA GLN A 55 10.30 -11.19 4.36
C GLN A 55 9.40 -11.65 5.51
N ARG A 56 8.38 -10.86 5.88
CA ARG A 56 7.46 -11.20 6.96
C ARG A 56 6.70 -12.50 6.69
N HIS A 57 6.19 -12.70 5.48
CA HIS A 57 5.39 -13.87 5.15
C HIS A 57 6.20 -15.11 4.74
N VAL A 58 7.40 -14.93 4.16
CA VAL A 58 8.31 -16.06 3.85
C VAL A 58 8.82 -16.71 5.12
N THR A 59 9.14 -15.93 6.16
CA THR A 59 9.52 -16.48 7.48
C THR A 59 8.41 -17.34 8.08
N LEU A 60 7.14 -16.96 7.88
CA LEU A 60 5.99 -17.72 8.37
C LEU A 60 5.70 -19.03 7.61
N ARG A 61 6.23 -19.20 6.39
CA ARG A 61 6.01 -20.42 5.57
C ARG A 61 7.06 -21.51 5.77
N ARG A 62 8.11 -21.25 6.56
CA ARG A 62 9.23 -22.19 6.80
C ARG A 62 9.15 -22.94 8.14
N VAL A 63 8.01 -22.85 8.84
CA VAL A 63 7.75 -23.54 10.11
C VAL A 63 6.84 -24.74 9.91
#